data_AF-M3CYC8-F1
#
_entry.id   AF-M3CYC8-F1
#
_cell.length_a   1.000
_cell.length_b   1.000
_cell.length_c   1.000
_cell.angle_alpha   90.00
_cell.angle_beta   90.00
_cell.angle_gamma   90.00
#
_symmetry.space_group_name_H-M   'P 1'
#
loop_
_entity.id
_entity.type
_entity.pdbx_description
1 polymer ?
#
loop_
_entity_poly.entity_id
_entity_poly.type
_entity_poly.pdbx_seq_one_letter_code
_entity_poly.pdbx_strand_id
1 'polypeptide(L)'
;MAYQNLNQPQRGHLRQRSQTSLETGTTSPVSPRGNSDWVDPFGENTQHKRHIYQLWLILRYLVLKIVIPFAIVLVALNYSDVYSRGTSGSFGDVQLSYGNDVRYGSLDRKYDFLWQDDIAPELGIVRLPKDMSLGPADETELGMIGMYHGLHCLGTMRMALQRAHYGGHIGLDQTEESQLAPCFWYLRQALLCYADGTVELPRFYNGTLGMESISGVTDVRQCRSADKLRKLEHTYGARMS
;
A
#
# COMPACT_ATOMS: atom_id res chain seq x y z
N MET A 1 17.17 -33.50 5.17
CA MET A 1 15.75 -33.88 5.31
C MET A 1 15.03 -33.42 4.05
N ALA A 2 14.64 -34.37 3.21
CA ALA A 2 13.90 -34.17 1.98
C ALA A 2 12.44 -34.56 2.24
N TYR A 3 11.48 -33.72 1.87
CA TYR A 3 10.06 -34.06 1.97
C TYR A 3 9.53 -34.59 0.64
N GLN A 4 8.79 -35.68 0.79
CA GLN A 4 8.31 -36.60 -0.23
C GLN A 4 7.00 -36.16 -0.90
N ASN A 5 6.79 -36.78 -2.06
CA ASN A 5 5.61 -36.86 -2.91
C ASN A 5 4.28 -37.18 -2.22
N LEU A 6 3.18 -36.74 -2.86
CA LEU A 6 1.88 -37.42 -2.82
C LEU A 6 1.27 -37.55 -4.24
N ASN A 7 0.57 -38.66 -4.43
CA ASN A 7 0.26 -39.37 -5.67
C ASN A 7 -1.14 -39.05 -6.28
N GLN A 8 -1.22 -39.13 -7.63
CA GLN A 8 -2.23 -39.80 -8.51
C GLN A 8 -3.74 -39.37 -8.47
N PRO A 9 -4.59 -39.67 -9.50
CA PRO A 9 -4.61 -40.86 -10.39
C PRO A 9 -4.98 -40.69 -11.88
N GLN A 10 -4.98 -41.85 -12.57
CA GLN A 10 -5.06 -42.09 -14.01
C GLN A 10 -6.49 -42.27 -14.61
N ARG A 11 -6.50 -42.31 -15.96
CA ARG A 11 -7.21 -43.21 -16.92
C ARG A 11 -8.48 -42.70 -17.62
N GLY A 12 -8.46 -42.85 -18.95
CA GLY A 12 -9.64 -42.93 -19.81
C GLY A 12 -9.31 -43.07 -21.30
N HIS A 13 -9.15 -44.31 -21.77
CA HIS A 13 -9.03 -44.71 -23.20
C HIS A 13 -10.42 -45.05 -23.78
N LEU A 14 -10.76 -44.54 -24.97
CA LEU A 14 -11.78 -45.09 -25.91
C LEU A 14 -11.33 -44.71 -27.34
N ARG A 15 -10.84 -45.61 -28.21
CA ARG A 15 -11.42 -46.73 -29.00
C ARG A 15 -12.10 -46.30 -30.32
N GLN A 16 -11.60 -46.90 -31.42
CA GLN A 16 -11.88 -46.73 -32.85
C GLN A 16 -13.27 -47.16 -33.35
N ARG A 17 -13.57 -46.71 -34.59
CA ARG A 17 -14.39 -47.27 -35.72
C ARG A 17 -15.41 -46.23 -36.19
N SER A 18 -15.78 -46.07 -37.46
CA SER A 18 -15.54 -46.79 -38.72
C SER A 18 -16.15 -45.91 -39.83
N GLN A 19 -15.55 -45.84 -41.02
CA GLN A 19 -16.29 -45.44 -42.22
C GLN A 19 -16.12 -46.51 -43.29
N THR A 20 -17.20 -47.24 -43.49
CA THR A 20 -17.45 -48.19 -44.57
C THR A 20 -17.85 -47.44 -45.84
N SER A 21 -17.32 -47.98 -46.92
CA SER A 21 -17.52 -47.69 -48.33
C SER A 21 -18.98 -47.71 -48.76
N LEU A 22 -19.35 -46.80 -49.66
CA LEU A 22 -20.49 -46.98 -50.56
C LEU A 22 -20.02 -46.70 -51.99
N GLU A 23 -19.95 -47.76 -52.77
CA GLU A 23 -19.75 -47.73 -54.22
C GLU A 23 -21.02 -47.20 -54.90
N THR A 24 -20.86 -46.32 -55.88
CA THR A 24 -21.72 -46.30 -57.07
C THR A 24 -20.85 -45.89 -58.26
N GLY A 25 -20.83 -46.74 -59.27
CA GLY A 25 -20.00 -46.59 -60.46
C GLY A 25 -20.64 -45.77 -61.57
N THR A 26 -20.04 -45.95 -62.76
CA THR A 26 -20.42 -45.44 -64.10
C THR A 26 -20.06 -43.97 -64.32
N THR A 27 -19.35 -43.54 -65.37
CA THR A 27 -18.96 -44.09 -66.67
C THR A 27 -17.78 -43.24 -67.18
N SER A 28 -16.80 -43.86 -67.85
CA SER A 28 -15.96 -43.13 -68.82
C SER A 28 -16.84 -42.76 -70.02
N PRO A 29 -16.57 -41.66 -70.76
CA PRO A 29 -15.70 -41.88 -71.93
C PRO A 29 -14.92 -40.64 -72.44
N VAL A 30 -13.98 -40.95 -73.33
CA VAL A 30 -13.39 -40.11 -74.39
C VAL A 30 -12.40 -39.02 -73.96
N SER A 31 -11.12 -39.30 -74.21
CA SER A 31 -10.12 -38.29 -74.50
C SER A 31 -10.35 -37.69 -75.89
N PRO A 32 -10.10 -36.38 -76.06
CA PRO A 32 -9.48 -35.89 -77.27
C PRO A 32 -8.10 -35.30 -76.96
N ARG A 33 -7.12 -35.71 -77.75
CA ARG A 33 -5.88 -34.95 -77.93
C ARG A 33 -6.24 -33.54 -78.40
N GLY A 34 -5.68 -32.54 -77.73
CA GLY A 34 -5.74 -31.16 -78.17
C GLY A 34 -4.79 -30.31 -77.34
N ASN A 35 -3.62 -29.99 -77.91
CA ASN A 35 -2.80 -28.88 -77.43
C ASN A 35 -3.61 -27.59 -77.55
N SER A 36 -3.89 -26.94 -76.44
CA SER A 36 -4.15 -25.51 -76.38
C SER A 36 -3.78 -25.04 -74.98
N ASP A 37 -2.79 -24.14 -74.91
CA ASP A 37 -2.48 -23.35 -73.74
C ASP A 37 -3.74 -22.60 -73.28
N TRP A 38 -4.49 -23.18 -72.35
CA TRP A 38 -5.51 -22.49 -71.59
C TRP A 38 -4.83 -21.83 -70.40
N VAL A 39 -4.46 -20.56 -70.54
CA VAL A 39 -4.18 -19.68 -69.41
C VAL A 39 -5.53 -19.32 -68.78
N ASP A 40 -5.80 -19.82 -67.57
CA ASP A 40 -7.00 -19.47 -66.81
C ASP A 40 -7.01 -17.96 -66.50
N PRO A 41 -7.90 -17.15 -67.11
CA PRO A 41 -7.95 -15.70 -66.88
C PRO A 41 -8.47 -15.34 -65.48
N PHE A 42 -8.87 -16.34 -64.68
CA PHE A 42 -9.28 -16.16 -63.28
C PHE A 42 -8.22 -16.62 -62.28
N GLY A 43 -7.10 -17.21 -62.74
CA GLY A 43 -6.03 -17.76 -61.89
C GLY A 43 -5.35 -16.71 -60.99
N GLU A 44 -5.04 -15.52 -61.52
CA GLU A 44 -4.42 -14.43 -60.74
C GLU A 44 -5.34 -13.89 -59.62
N ASN A 45 -6.65 -13.85 -59.87
CA ASN A 45 -7.63 -13.34 -58.90
C ASN A 45 -7.77 -14.28 -57.69
N THR A 46 -7.48 -15.57 -57.85
CA THR A 46 -7.54 -16.55 -56.75
C THR A 46 -6.32 -16.49 -55.84
N GLN A 47 -5.13 -16.19 -56.38
CA GLN A 47 -3.90 -16.07 -55.59
C GLN A 47 -3.96 -14.83 -54.70
N HIS A 48 -4.38 -13.69 -55.24
CA HIS A 48 -4.53 -12.46 -54.46
C HIS A 48 -5.55 -12.61 -53.31
N LYS A 49 -6.70 -13.25 -53.58
CA LYS A 49 -7.71 -13.57 -52.56
C LYS A 49 -7.19 -14.52 -51.48
N ARG A 50 -6.36 -15.50 -51.84
CA ARG A 50 -5.69 -16.40 -50.87
C ARG A 50 -4.70 -15.63 -49.99
N HIS A 51 -3.91 -14.72 -50.54
CA HIS A 51 -2.99 -13.89 -49.74
C HIS A 51 -3.75 -12.98 -48.77
N ILE A 52 -4.84 -12.34 -49.22
CA ILE A 52 -5.68 -11.52 -48.35
C ILE A 52 -6.29 -12.36 -47.22
N TYR A 53 -6.78 -13.56 -47.53
CA TYR A 53 -7.35 -14.46 -46.52
C TYR A 53 -6.30 -14.93 -45.51
N GLN A 54 -5.08 -15.24 -45.96
CA GLN A 54 -3.96 -15.60 -45.07
C GLN A 54 -3.53 -14.44 -44.18
N LEU A 55 -3.42 -13.23 -44.72
CA LEU A 55 -3.13 -12.03 -43.93
C LEU A 55 -4.22 -11.77 -42.88
N TRP A 56 -5.49 -12.00 -43.23
CA TRP A 56 -6.61 -11.84 -42.31
C TRP A 56 -6.58 -12.88 -41.17
N LEU A 57 -6.19 -14.13 -41.46
CA LEU A 57 -5.98 -15.17 -40.46
C LEU A 57 -4.85 -14.84 -39.50
N ILE A 58 -3.71 -14.36 -40.02
CA ILE A 58 -2.55 -13.95 -39.20
C ILE A 58 -2.93 -12.76 -38.32
N LEU A 59 -3.58 -11.74 -38.88
CA LEU A 59 -4.03 -10.57 -38.13
C LEU A 59 -5.00 -10.95 -37.01
N ARG A 60 -5.98 -11.82 -37.32
CA ARG A 60 -6.91 -12.34 -36.32
C ARG A 60 -6.20 -13.10 -35.20
N TYR A 61 -5.18 -13.89 -35.54
CA TYR A 61 -4.37 -14.60 -34.55
C TYR A 61 -3.59 -13.62 -33.65
N LEU A 62 -2.92 -12.62 -34.22
CA LEU A 62 -2.15 -11.62 -33.46
C LEU A 62 -3.05 -10.83 -32.49
N VAL A 63 -4.23 -10.41 -32.94
CA VAL A 63 -5.19 -9.70 -32.08
C VAL A 63 -5.64 -10.59 -30.92
N LEU A 64 -6.08 -11.82 -31.21
CA LEU A 64 -6.66 -12.71 -30.20
C LEU A 64 -5.63 -13.28 -29.22
N LYS A 65 -4.38 -13.50 -29.67
CA LYS A 65 -3.36 -14.20 -28.88
C LYS A 65 -2.28 -13.30 -28.30
N ILE A 66 -2.13 -12.08 -28.80
CA ILE A 66 -1.11 -11.14 -28.30
C ILE A 66 -1.76 -9.89 -27.73
N VAL A 67 -2.58 -9.19 -28.53
CA VAL A 67 -3.12 -7.88 -28.12
C VAL A 67 -4.10 -8.00 -26.95
N ILE A 68 -5.05 -8.94 -27.01
CA ILE A 68 -6.02 -9.16 -25.92
C ILE A 68 -5.34 -9.52 -24.59
N PRO A 69 -4.46 -10.55 -24.49
CA PRO A 69 -3.82 -10.87 -23.22
C PRO A 69 -2.92 -9.74 -22.71
N PHE A 70 -2.23 -9.01 -23.60
CA PHE A 70 -1.43 -7.85 -23.20
C PHE A 70 -2.30 -6.74 -22.61
N ALA A 71 -3.45 -6.43 -23.22
CA ALA A 71 -4.41 -5.47 -22.68
C ALA A 71 -4.98 -5.91 -21.33
N ILE A 72 -5.29 -7.21 -21.16
CA ILE A 72 -5.73 -7.78 -19.87
C ILE A 72 -4.64 -7.58 -18.81
N VAL A 73 -3.36 -7.84 -19.12
CA VAL A 73 -2.25 -7.62 -18.19
C VAL A 73 -2.11 -6.15 -17.84
N LEU A 74 -2.19 -5.23 -18.80
CA LEU A 74 -2.14 -3.79 -18.53
C LEU A 74 -3.30 -3.32 -17.65
N VAL A 75 -4.51 -3.81 -17.90
CA VAL A 75 -5.69 -3.52 -17.07
C VAL A 75 -5.49 -4.11 -15.68
N ALA A 76 -5.01 -5.34 -15.54
CA ALA A 76 -4.75 -5.98 -14.25
C ALA A 76 -3.65 -5.26 -13.45
N LEU A 77 -2.59 -4.79 -14.10
CA LEU A 77 -1.54 -3.99 -13.48
C LEU A 77 -2.08 -2.63 -13.02
N ASN A 78 -2.89 -1.95 -13.84
CA ASN A 78 -3.56 -0.70 -13.45
C ASN A 78 -4.55 -0.93 -12.29
N TYR A 79 -5.34 -2.00 -12.34
CA TYR A 79 -6.26 -2.36 -11.24
C TYR A 79 -5.51 -2.71 -9.96
N SER A 80 -4.35 -3.36 -10.07
CA SER A 80 -3.48 -3.66 -8.92
C SER A 80 -2.87 -2.38 -8.33
N ASP A 81 -2.50 -1.41 -9.17
CA ASP A 81 -1.98 -0.09 -8.74
C ASP A 81 -3.09 0.75 -8.06
N VAL A 82 -4.33 0.67 -8.57
CA VAL A 82 -5.52 1.28 -7.94
C VAL A 82 -5.88 0.57 -6.62
N TYR A 83 -5.79 -0.76 -6.56
CA TYR A 83 -6.11 -1.53 -5.35
C TYR A 83 -5.05 -1.35 -4.26
N SER A 84 -3.78 -1.26 -4.63
CA SER A 84 -2.69 -0.92 -3.69
C SER A 84 -2.71 0.55 -3.26
N ARG A 85 -3.25 1.47 -4.07
CA ARG A 85 -3.64 2.82 -3.61
C ARG A 85 -4.88 2.81 -2.71
N GLY A 86 -5.79 1.86 -2.90
CA GLY A 86 -7.04 1.73 -2.13
C GLY A 86 -6.88 1.23 -0.70
N THR A 87 -5.75 0.61 -0.35
CA THR A 87 -5.41 0.22 1.04
C THR A 87 -4.56 1.26 1.77
N SER A 88 -4.07 2.31 1.08
CA SER A 88 -3.71 3.58 1.70
C SER A 88 -4.98 4.44 1.83
N GLY A 89 -5.91 3.96 2.67
CA GLY A 89 -7.09 4.72 3.04
C GLY A 89 -6.65 6.05 3.65
N SER A 90 -6.84 7.13 2.89
CA SER A 90 -6.49 8.49 3.23
C SER A 90 -6.95 8.87 4.64
N PHE A 91 -6.02 8.78 5.59
CA PHE A 91 -6.03 9.59 6.81
C PHE A 91 -5.71 11.06 6.49
N GLY A 92 -6.19 11.59 5.35
CA GLY A 92 -6.08 12.98 4.91
C GLY A 92 -4.70 13.55 5.18
N ASP A 93 -3.74 13.22 4.32
CA ASP A 93 -2.40 13.77 4.44
C ASP A 93 -2.50 15.30 4.33
N VAL A 94 -2.21 15.99 5.43
CA VAL A 94 -2.19 17.44 5.54
C VAL A 94 -0.74 17.90 5.45
N GLN A 95 -0.50 18.95 4.68
CA GLN A 95 0.81 19.60 4.64
C GLN A 95 0.87 20.65 5.73
N LEU A 96 1.82 20.50 6.65
CA LEU A 96 1.96 21.38 7.79
C LEU A 96 3.41 21.80 7.93
N SER A 97 3.62 23.06 8.33
CA SER A 97 4.87 23.52 8.93
C SER A 97 4.54 23.94 10.35
N TYR A 98 5.27 23.39 11.33
CA TYR A 98 5.01 23.64 12.74
C TYR A 98 5.66 24.94 13.24
N GLY A 99 6.54 25.55 12.45
CA GLY A 99 7.29 26.74 12.85
C GLY A 99 8.18 26.46 14.06
N ASN A 100 8.52 27.52 14.80
CA ASN A 100 9.32 27.42 16.01
C ASN A 100 8.69 28.21 17.14
N ASP A 101 8.25 27.50 18.16
CA ASP A 101 7.84 28.07 19.42
C ASP A 101 8.81 27.65 20.52
N VAL A 102 9.72 28.57 20.86
CA VAL A 102 10.79 28.36 21.85
C VAL A 102 10.25 28.03 23.24
N ARG A 103 8.97 28.32 23.53
CA ARG A 103 8.35 28.01 24.82
C ARG A 103 8.21 26.50 25.04
N TYR A 104 7.95 25.74 23.97
CA TYR A 104 7.92 24.27 24.03
C TYR A 104 9.32 23.69 24.32
N GLY A 105 10.40 24.33 23.86
CA GLY A 105 11.78 23.91 24.16
C GLY A 105 12.33 24.32 25.53
N SER A 106 11.59 25.08 26.33
CA SER A 106 12.08 25.62 27.61
C SER A 106 11.87 24.66 28.79
N LEU A 107 12.80 24.59 29.74
CA LEU A 107 12.61 23.85 31.00
C LEU A 107 12.02 24.73 32.12
N ASP A 108 11.75 26.01 31.87
CA ASP A 108 11.17 26.93 32.85
C ASP A 108 9.75 26.50 33.22
N ARG A 109 9.49 26.38 34.54
CA ARG A 109 8.21 25.94 35.09
C ARG A 109 7.05 26.85 34.70
N LYS A 110 7.32 28.12 34.38
CA LYS A 110 6.27 29.04 33.91
C LYS A 110 5.60 28.58 32.61
N TYR A 111 6.20 27.65 31.86
CA TYR A 111 5.65 27.09 30.63
C TYR A 111 5.06 25.69 30.80
N ASP A 112 4.95 25.18 32.03
CA ASP A 112 4.38 23.85 32.29
C ASP A 112 2.93 23.74 31.80
N PHE A 113 2.20 24.86 31.77
CA PHE A 113 0.83 24.93 31.23
C PHE A 113 0.72 24.51 29.76
N LEU A 114 1.80 24.59 28.97
CA LEU A 114 1.80 24.16 27.57
C LEU A 114 1.75 22.63 27.40
N TRP A 115 2.02 21.88 28.49
CA TRP A 115 2.17 20.42 28.49
C TRP A 115 1.14 19.72 29.37
N GLN A 116 0.28 20.47 30.07
CA GLN A 116 -0.70 19.92 31.00
C GLN A 116 -1.64 18.94 30.31
N ASP A 117 -2.14 19.31 29.14
CA ASP A 117 -3.04 18.45 28.36
C ASP A 117 -2.27 17.26 27.75
N ASP A 118 -1.06 17.49 27.26
CA ASP A 118 -0.25 16.47 26.58
C ASP A 118 0.16 15.32 27.51
N ILE A 119 0.32 15.58 28.82
CA ILE A 119 0.77 14.60 29.82
C ILE A 119 -0.40 13.89 30.51
N ALA A 120 -1.63 14.40 30.39
CA ALA A 120 -2.80 13.84 31.04
C ALA A 120 -2.98 12.35 30.66
N PRO A 121 -2.91 11.41 31.61
CA PRO A 121 -2.90 9.97 31.31
C PRO A 121 -4.21 9.47 30.69
N GLU A 122 -5.31 10.18 30.91
CA GLU A 122 -6.63 9.90 30.35
C GLU A 122 -6.80 10.36 28.90
N LEU A 123 -5.95 11.29 28.42
CA LEU A 123 -6.16 11.92 27.13
C LEU A 123 -5.89 10.93 25.99
N GLY A 124 -6.83 10.84 25.05
CA GLY A 124 -6.68 9.96 23.89
C GLY A 124 -7.00 8.50 24.12
N ILE A 125 -7.48 8.12 25.33
CA ILE A 125 -8.02 6.79 25.58
C ILE A 125 -9.40 6.68 24.93
N VAL A 126 -9.57 5.68 24.06
CA VAL A 126 -10.80 5.40 23.35
C VAL A 126 -11.28 3.97 23.61
N ARG A 127 -12.60 3.80 23.66
CA ARG A 127 -13.22 2.47 23.61
C ARG A 127 -13.62 2.17 22.19
N LEU A 128 -12.91 1.25 21.55
CA LEU A 128 -13.20 0.88 20.17
C LEU A 128 -14.39 -0.11 20.13
N PRO A 129 -15.37 0.12 19.23
CA PRO A 129 -16.42 -0.85 18.98
C PRO A 129 -15.83 -2.14 18.38
N LYS A 130 -16.59 -3.24 18.55
CA LYS A 130 -16.21 -4.62 18.21
C LYS A 130 -15.65 -4.80 16.78
N ASP A 131 -16.10 -4.01 15.82
CA ASP A 131 -15.69 -4.03 14.41
C ASP A 131 -14.36 -3.33 14.13
N MET A 132 -13.85 -2.53 15.08
CA MET A 132 -12.59 -1.79 14.98
C MET A 132 -11.51 -2.29 15.97
N SER A 133 -11.88 -3.20 16.85
CA SER A 133 -10.98 -3.89 17.80
C SER A 133 -10.16 -4.96 17.08
N LEU A 134 -8.87 -5.09 17.45
CA LEU A 134 -8.02 -6.21 17.01
C LEU A 134 -8.12 -7.40 17.98
N GLY A 135 -8.78 -7.21 19.12
CA GLY A 135 -9.02 -8.21 20.15
C GLY A 135 -10.13 -9.22 19.81
N PRO A 136 -10.36 -10.22 20.69
CA PRO A 136 -11.44 -11.19 20.55
C PRO A 136 -12.77 -10.50 20.35
N ALA A 137 -13.60 -11.07 19.48
CA ALA A 137 -14.82 -10.44 18.99
C ALA A 137 -15.80 -10.02 20.10
N ASP A 138 -15.72 -10.52 21.33
CA ASP A 138 -16.79 -10.33 22.31
C ASP A 138 -16.54 -9.18 23.31
N GLU A 139 -15.48 -8.39 23.14
CA GLU A 139 -15.10 -7.32 24.07
C GLU A 139 -14.81 -5.99 23.36
N THR A 140 -15.22 -4.86 23.98
CA THR A 140 -14.74 -3.53 23.58
C THR A 140 -13.31 -3.35 24.07
N GLU A 141 -12.38 -3.13 23.16
CA GLU A 141 -10.97 -2.94 23.51
C GLU A 141 -10.71 -1.48 23.90
N LEU A 142 -10.03 -1.29 25.04
CA LEU A 142 -9.46 0.00 25.42
C LEU A 142 -8.16 0.19 24.64
N GLY A 143 -8.08 1.28 23.88
CA GLY A 143 -6.87 1.68 23.19
C GLY A 143 -6.53 3.14 23.51
N MET A 144 -5.28 3.51 23.32
CA MET A 144 -4.86 4.91 23.30
C MET A 144 -4.45 5.28 21.87
N ILE A 145 -4.95 6.41 21.37
CA ILE A 145 -4.55 6.92 20.07
C ILE A 145 -3.06 7.28 20.11
N GLY A 146 -2.27 6.73 19.18
CA GLY A 146 -0.81 6.87 19.19
C GLY A 146 -0.29 8.31 19.16
N MET A 147 -1.04 9.27 18.59
CA MET A 147 -0.69 10.70 18.67
C MET A 147 -0.61 11.18 20.12
N TYR A 148 -1.62 10.88 20.95
CA TYR A 148 -1.64 11.32 22.34
C TYR A 148 -0.60 10.58 23.19
N HIS A 149 -0.36 9.28 22.95
CA HIS A 149 0.71 8.56 23.63
C HIS A 149 2.09 9.16 23.29
N GLY A 150 2.33 9.56 22.04
CA GLY A 150 3.55 10.28 21.64
C GLY A 150 3.74 11.61 22.38
N LEU A 151 2.67 12.39 22.54
CA LEU A 151 2.68 13.65 23.29
C LEU A 151 2.94 13.43 24.78
N HIS A 152 2.27 12.44 25.39
CA HIS A 152 2.50 12.04 26.77
C HIS A 152 3.96 11.64 27.02
N CYS A 153 4.54 10.83 26.13
CA CYS A 153 5.94 10.45 26.22
C CYS A 153 6.88 11.66 26.11
N LEU A 154 6.63 12.57 25.17
CA LEU A 154 7.44 13.78 25.00
C LEU A 154 7.36 14.70 26.24
N GLY A 155 6.17 14.88 26.80
CA GLY A 155 5.97 15.66 28.02
C GLY A 155 6.65 15.02 29.25
N THR A 156 6.57 13.70 29.38
CA THR A 156 7.31 12.96 30.43
C THR A 156 8.82 13.14 30.30
N MET A 157 9.37 13.12 29.07
CA MET A 157 10.79 13.43 28.85
C MET A 157 11.15 14.86 29.26
N ARG A 158 10.31 15.85 28.93
CA ARG A 158 10.50 17.23 29.40
C ARG A 158 10.50 17.31 30.92
N MET A 159 9.56 16.65 31.61
CA MET A 159 9.50 16.62 33.07
C MET A 159 10.76 16.01 33.68
N ALA A 160 11.29 14.94 33.10
CA ALA A 160 12.55 14.34 33.54
C ALA A 160 13.72 15.32 33.38
N LEU A 161 13.87 15.96 32.23
CA LEU A 161 14.90 16.98 32.01
C LEU A 161 14.76 18.18 32.96
N GLN A 162 13.53 18.63 33.20
CA GLN A 162 13.25 19.69 34.16
C GLN A 162 13.64 19.27 35.58
N ARG A 163 13.30 18.04 35.99
CA ARG A 163 13.71 17.47 37.29
C ARG A 163 15.22 17.42 37.44
N ALA A 164 15.94 16.94 36.41
CA ALA A 164 17.41 16.94 36.39
C ALA A 164 17.98 18.36 36.53
N HIS A 165 17.43 19.34 35.80
CA HIS A 165 17.87 20.73 35.87
C HIS A 165 17.79 21.31 37.28
N TYR A 166 16.75 20.96 38.04
CA TYR A 166 16.58 21.37 39.44
C TYR A 166 17.24 20.41 40.46
N GLY A 167 18.18 19.57 40.02
CA GLY A 167 18.99 18.70 40.88
C GLY A 167 18.34 17.38 41.30
N GLY A 168 17.21 17.02 40.70
CA GLY A 168 16.53 15.74 40.94
C GLY A 168 17.12 14.58 40.15
N HIS A 169 17.03 13.38 40.70
CA HIS A 169 17.38 12.13 40.02
C HIS A 169 16.31 11.74 39.00
N ILE A 170 16.69 11.29 37.80
CA ILE A 170 15.78 10.93 36.69
C ILE A 170 15.66 9.42 36.42
N GLY A 171 16.36 8.61 37.20
CA GLY A 171 16.40 7.15 37.01
C GLY A 171 17.31 6.73 35.87
N LEU A 172 17.86 5.52 35.96
CA LEU A 172 18.64 4.89 34.90
C LEU A 172 17.79 4.00 33.98
N ASP A 173 16.74 3.38 34.52
CA ASP A 173 15.91 2.42 33.81
C ASP A 173 14.47 2.36 34.36
N GLN A 174 13.66 1.42 33.85
CA GLN A 174 12.25 1.28 34.25
C GLN A 174 12.03 0.91 35.73
N THR A 175 13.05 0.43 36.44
CA THR A 175 12.96 0.09 37.87
C THR A 175 13.07 1.34 38.75
N GLU A 176 13.80 2.35 38.28
CA GLU A 176 14.00 3.62 38.98
C GLU A 176 13.05 4.72 38.50
N GLU A 177 12.66 4.72 37.22
CA GLU A 177 11.69 5.67 36.65
C GLU A 177 10.75 4.97 35.67
N SER A 178 9.62 4.48 36.21
CA SER A 178 8.66 3.63 35.49
C SER A 178 7.93 4.33 34.34
N GLN A 179 7.94 5.67 34.31
CA GLN A 179 7.27 6.47 33.28
C GLN A 179 8.23 6.81 32.13
N LEU A 180 9.48 7.17 32.42
CA LEU A 180 10.41 7.67 31.41
C LEU A 180 11.00 6.57 30.52
N ALA A 181 11.47 5.47 31.09
CA ALA A 181 12.19 4.45 30.31
C ALA A 181 11.34 3.81 29.19
N PRO A 182 10.06 3.44 29.41
CA PRO A 182 9.19 2.93 28.34
C PRO A 182 8.97 3.94 27.19
N CYS A 183 9.02 5.25 27.48
CA CYS A 183 8.81 6.29 26.47
C CYS A 183 9.86 6.25 25.37
N PHE A 184 11.13 5.99 25.70
CA PHE A 184 12.20 5.91 24.69
C PHE A 184 11.95 4.80 23.68
N TRP A 185 11.54 3.63 24.16
CA TRP A 185 11.24 2.49 23.29
C TRP A 185 10.01 2.76 22.43
N TYR A 186 8.94 3.27 23.04
CA TYR A 186 7.71 3.62 22.33
C TYR A 186 7.96 4.67 21.23
N LEU A 187 8.62 5.79 21.55
CA LEU A 187 8.89 6.86 20.58
C LEU A 187 9.75 6.37 19.43
N ARG A 188 10.74 5.51 19.70
CA ARG A 188 11.52 4.86 18.63
C ARG A 188 10.64 4.05 17.69
N GLN A 189 9.75 3.21 18.22
CA GLN A 189 8.83 2.41 17.42
C GLN A 189 7.88 3.30 16.61
N ALA A 190 7.32 4.35 17.23
CA ALA A 190 6.41 5.28 16.59
C ALA A 190 7.11 6.03 15.43
N LEU A 191 8.29 6.60 15.65
CA LEU A 191 9.05 7.31 14.62
C LEU A 191 9.40 6.41 13.43
N LEU A 192 9.84 5.17 13.69
CA LEU A 192 10.10 4.21 12.61
C LEU A 192 8.83 3.76 11.88
N CYS A 193 7.70 3.70 12.57
CA CYS A 193 6.40 3.37 11.98
C CYS A 193 5.87 4.50 11.10
N TYR A 194 6.03 5.76 11.52
CA TYR A 194 5.65 6.92 10.72
C TYR A 194 6.57 7.14 9.53
N ALA A 195 7.87 6.87 9.68
CA ALA A 195 8.88 6.98 8.64
C ALA A 195 8.80 8.31 7.86
N ASP A 196 8.83 9.44 8.58
CA ASP A 196 8.79 10.78 7.97
C ASP A 196 9.93 10.96 6.95
N GLY A 197 9.57 11.01 5.67
CA GLY A 197 10.50 11.15 4.56
C GLY A 197 10.86 12.60 4.21
N THR A 198 10.44 13.57 5.03
CA THR A 198 10.75 14.99 4.81
C THR A 198 12.26 15.22 4.90
N VAL A 199 12.86 15.78 3.85
CA VAL A 199 14.28 16.16 3.85
C VAL A 199 14.42 17.52 4.55
N GLU A 200 14.96 17.51 5.76
CA GLU A 200 15.16 18.72 6.53
C GLU A 200 16.39 19.51 6.06
N LEU A 201 16.22 20.83 5.94
CA LEU A 201 17.24 21.74 5.47
C LEU A 201 17.74 22.61 6.64
N PRO A 202 19.00 23.10 6.57
CA PRO A 202 19.55 23.99 7.59
C PRO A 202 19.03 25.41 7.43
N ARG A 203 17.71 25.63 7.39
CA ARG A 203 17.13 26.97 7.21
C ARG A 203 17.08 27.74 8.52
N PHE A 204 17.39 29.03 8.45
CA PHE A 204 17.05 30.00 9.48
C PHE A 204 15.55 30.30 9.46
N TYR A 205 15.04 30.94 10.52
CA TYR A 205 13.62 31.32 10.64
C TYR A 205 13.12 32.25 9.52
N ASN A 206 14.01 33.03 8.90
CA ASN A 206 13.71 33.88 7.76
C ASN A 206 13.68 33.13 6.41
N GLY A 207 13.83 31.80 6.41
CA GLY A 207 13.82 30.95 5.23
C GLY A 207 15.14 30.88 4.47
N THR A 208 16.16 31.64 4.87
CA THR A 208 17.51 31.58 4.27
C THR A 208 18.26 30.34 4.73
N LEU A 209 19.15 29.82 3.89
CA LEU A 209 20.01 28.68 4.24
C LEU A 209 21.10 29.12 5.23
N GLY A 210 21.12 28.51 6.40
CA GLY A 210 22.24 28.46 7.33
C GLY A 210 23.16 27.27 7.03
N MET A 211 24.39 27.30 7.56
CA MET A 211 25.41 26.30 7.27
C MET A 211 25.68 25.32 8.42
N GLU A 212 25.17 25.56 9.64
CA GLU A 212 25.71 24.88 10.83
C GLU A 212 24.71 23.97 11.57
N SER A 213 23.40 24.05 11.31
CA SER A 213 22.42 23.19 11.99
C SER A 213 21.20 22.92 11.12
N ILE A 214 20.85 21.63 10.96
CA ILE A 214 19.58 21.20 10.35
C ILE A 214 18.49 21.51 11.37
N SER A 215 17.60 22.44 11.05
CA SER A 215 16.53 22.87 11.95
C SER A 215 15.18 22.25 11.59
N GLY A 216 14.91 22.02 10.30
CA GLY A 216 13.63 21.51 9.82
C GLY A 216 12.42 22.43 10.09
N VAL A 217 12.65 23.61 10.70
CA VAL A 217 11.61 24.45 11.32
C VAL A 217 10.60 24.98 10.30
N THR A 218 11.09 25.34 9.12
CA THR A 218 10.27 25.90 8.03
C THR A 218 9.93 24.87 6.98
N ASP A 219 10.40 23.63 7.13
CA ASP A 219 10.16 22.60 6.13
C ASP A 219 8.72 22.09 6.26
N VAL A 220 8.12 21.81 5.11
CA VAL A 220 6.74 21.36 5.02
C VAL A 220 6.73 19.83 5.15
N ARG A 221 6.06 19.33 6.18
CA ARG A 221 5.91 17.91 6.44
C ARG A 221 4.62 17.38 5.84
N GLN A 222 4.64 16.11 5.44
CA GLN A 222 3.45 15.36 5.06
C GLN A 222 2.92 14.64 6.31
N CYS A 223 1.87 15.20 6.91
CA CYS A 223 1.35 14.77 8.21
C CYS A 223 0.03 14.03 8.06
N ARG A 224 -0.26 13.11 8.96
CA ARG A 224 -1.63 12.59 9.15
C ARG A 224 -2.47 13.64 9.86
N SER A 225 -3.78 13.69 9.59
CA SER A 225 -4.65 14.70 10.19
C SER A 225 -4.87 14.49 11.70
N ALA A 226 -4.28 15.37 12.52
CA ALA A 226 -4.52 15.43 13.97
C ALA A 226 -5.99 15.71 14.32
N ASP A 227 -6.68 16.54 13.53
CA ASP A 227 -8.10 16.88 13.77
C ASP A 227 -9.02 15.67 13.63
N LYS A 228 -8.72 14.75 12.70
CA LYS A 228 -9.46 13.49 12.60
C LYS A 228 -9.27 12.64 13.86
N LEU A 229 -8.05 12.61 14.41
CA LEU A 229 -7.76 11.88 15.65
C LEU A 229 -8.42 12.52 16.87
N ARG A 230 -8.44 13.86 16.96
CA ARG A 230 -9.19 14.59 17.98
C ARG A 230 -10.69 14.31 17.90
N LYS A 231 -11.25 14.28 16.68
CA LYS A 231 -12.65 13.93 16.48
C LYS A 231 -12.95 12.48 16.89
N LEU A 232 -12.03 11.55 16.61
CA LEU A 232 -12.13 10.16 17.06
C LEU A 232 -12.17 10.08 18.59
N GLU A 233 -11.24 10.75 19.26
CA GLU A 233 -11.18 10.87 20.72
C GLU A 233 -12.47 11.46 21.29
N HIS A 234 -12.95 12.58 20.76
CA HIS A 234 -14.22 13.17 21.20
C HIS A 234 -15.43 12.23 21.01
N THR A 235 -15.40 11.36 19.99
CA THR A 235 -16.52 10.45 19.68
C THR A 235 -16.51 9.19 20.54
N TYR A 236 -15.32 8.62 20.78
CA TYR A 236 -15.14 7.31 21.42
C TYR A 236 -14.39 7.37 22.75
N GLY A 237 -14.14 8.58 23.27
CA GLY A 237 -13.37 8.83 24.48
C GLY A 237 -13.90 8.04 25.66
N ALA A 238 -13.02 7.30 26.31
CA ALA A 238 -13.36 6.53 27.49
C ALA A 238 -13.56 7.49 28.67
N ARG A 239 -14.81 7.73 29.08
CA ARG A 239 -15.07 8.39 30.37
C ARG A 239 -14.63 7.44 31.48
N MET A 240 -13.50 7.73 32.11
CA MET A 240 -13.10 7.07 33.34
C MET A 240 -13.92 7.71 34.48
N SER A 241 -14.90 6.97 34.99
CA SER A 241 -15.72 7.33 36.16
C SER A 241 -15.01 6.99 37.46
#